data_AF-A0A7C9KYW5-F1
#
_entry.id   AF-A0A7C9KYW5-F1
#
_cell.length_a   1.000
_cell.length_b   1.000
_cell.length_c   1.000
_cell.angle_alpha   90.00
_cell.angle_beta   90.00
_cell.angle_gamma   90.00
#
_symmetry.space_group_name_H-M   'P 1'
#
loop_
_entity.id
_entity.type
_entity.pdbx_description
1 polymer ?
#
loop_
_entity_poly.entity_id
_entity_poly.type
_entity_poly.pdbx_seq_one_letter_code
_entity_poly.pdbx_strand_id
1 'polypeptide(L)'
;MINYFLRCLGKTQLALALVLFSVCTLSVAQAESLSALHVNGLEDGVRLGEHFQVWHDLEGKADLADAIAAYRLDKFSRLPSKGSTGLQPGAFWSVFYLHNDSDKPITLNLEYVDHQLIYLNAYQRNTNDPSFLEIADLALNNSFSERLVSHQRFVVPVELAAGETHQFYFRFGSDEKGFVFPDLRIWQPDKMHYVQSIELGSIAFLVGGLALMSIISLVTGIATNDKTYYAYFVYAATKLATWPTILGFTHMFFIREDFHWSYMSLTGAMSIMTGVIFARIFLQTKVNTPRLDYVLRFMILNAALLAVAALTRETVFSVVLITIALLLYPMLAIASLIRWYQGSRESAVYTLGWTVLIVGLFSQALRDLGLVEHTFVTYYWPVVASYSEMMVIMVAMGIHLFRLRRLKEQAELRYRSQLERAKQELEILVSERTHALEVAKSEAEREARTDPLTGINNRRSFMAKAEAMFDSCRNRSHPMTMLMFDIDHFKKINDNHGHAAGDKALKKFASTLESEIRDGDVLGRLGGEEFGLALYADLDTAKHTAERLRSAVERIYVNTGVVQIRFTTSIGIALMQSEENIEQLMSLADHALYEAKDSGRNKAVVANVA
;
A
#
# COMPACT_ATOMS: atom_id res chain seq x y z
N MET A 1 -25.46 -3.52 25.28
CA MET A 1 -26.50 -3.24 24.27
C MET A 1 -26.76 -4.43 23.32
N ILE A 2 -26.56 -5.68 23.78
CA ILE A 2 -26.89 -6.92 23.05
C ILE A 2 -27.96 -7.73 23.84
N ASN A 3 -28.05 -7.52 25.16
CA ASN A 3 -29.09 -8.13 26.01
C ASN A 3 -30.48 -7.47 25.93
N TYR A 4 -30.61 -6.33 25.23
CA TYR A 4 -31.90 -5.65 25.05
C TYR A 4 -32.59 -6.02 23.72
N PHE A 5 -31.81 -6.41 22.70
CA PHE A 5 -32.34 -6.84 21.40
C PHE A 5 -32.84 -8.30 21.42
N LEU A 6 -32.32 -9.13 22.33
CA LEU A 6 -32.73 -10.53 22.51
C LEU A 6 -34.02 -10.70 23.34
N ARG A 7 -34.66 -9.62 23.81
CA ARG A 7 -35.89 -9.67 24.64
C ARG A 7 -37.17 -9.23 23.92
N CYS A 8 -37.11 -8.80 22.66
CA CYS A 8 -38.27 -8.31 21.89
C CYS A 8 -38.69 -9.19 20.68
N LEU A 9 -38.10 -10.36 20.48
CA LEU A 9 -38.58 -11.33 19.49
C LEU A 9 -39.45 -12.37 20.17
N GLY A 10 -40.76 -12.17 20.05
CA GLY A 10 -41.80 -13.05 20.56
C GLY A 10 -41.62 -14.49 20.06
N LYS A 11 -41.75 -15.44 20.98
CA LYS A 11 -41.61 -16.89 20.80
C LYS A 11 -42.70 -17.55 19.92
N THR A 12 -43.41 -16.81 19.08
CA THR A 12 -44.58 -17.32 18.33
C THR A 12 -44.46 -17.26 16.81
N GLN A 13 -43.30 -16.86 16.24
CA GLN A 13 -43.08 -16.91 14.78
C GLN A 13 -41.87 -17.73 14.33
N LEU A 14 -41.02 -18.20 15.25
CA LEU A 14 -39.89 -19.09 14.90
C LEU A 14 -40.27 -20.58 14.86
N ALA A 15 -41.45 -20.95 15.38
CA ALA A 15 -42.00 -22.30 15.33
C ALA A 15 -42.87 -22.56 14.08
N LEU A 16 -43.24 -21.50 13.33
CA LEU A 16 -44.06 -21.62 12.11
C LEU A 16 -43.21 -21.78 10.83
N ALA A 17 -41.89 -21.56 10.92
CA ALA A 17 -40.97 -21.69 9.78
C ALA A 17 -40.27 -23.07 9.69
N LEU A 18 -40.50 -23.97 10.66
CA LEU A 18 -39.82 -25.27 10.75
C LEU A 18 -40.76 -26.49 10.84
N VAL A 19 -42.08 -26.32 10.65
CA VAL A 19 -43.06 -27.42 10.70
C VAL A 19 -44.04 -27.45 9.50
N LEU A 20 -43.78 -26.68 8.44
CA LEU A 20 -44.60 -26.72 7.19
C LEU A 20 -43.81 -27.26 5.99
N PHE A 21 -43.10 -28.37 6.19
CA PHE A 21 -42.48 -29.13 5.11
C PHE A 21 -42.66 -30.64 5.30
N SER A 22 -43.92 -31.08 5.36
CA SER A 22 -44.26 -32.50 5.24
C SER A 22 -45.74 -32.67 4.92
N VAL A 23 -46.12 -32.44 3.67
CA VAL A 23 -47.26 -33.13 3.05
C VAL A 23 -46.88 -33.41 1.60
N CYS A 24 -46.10 -34.47 1.37
CA CYS A 24 -46.04 -35.09 0.05
C CYS A 24 -47.35 -35.84 -0.15
N THR A 25 -48.31 -35.25 -0.84
CA THR A 25 -49.39 -36.01 -1.45
C THR A 25 -48.81 -36.81 -2.61
N LEU A 26 -48.62 -38.11 -2.41
CA LEU A 26 -48.47 -39.09 -3.49
C LEU A 26 -49.79 -39.12 -4.28
N SER A 27 -49.90 -38.31 -5.34
CA SER A 27 -50.89 -38.55 -6.37
C SER A 27 -50.44 -39.75 -7.18
N VAL A 28 -51.16 -40.87 -7.07
CA VAL A 28 -51.03 -41.98 -8.02
C VAL A 28 -51.47 -41.44 -9.38
N ALA A 29 -50.51 -41.13 -10.24
CA ALA A 29 -50.78 -40.76 -11.62
C ALA A 29 -51.22 -42.02 -12.38
N GLN A 30 -52.47 -42.02 -12.85
CA GLN A 30 -52.90 -42.95 -13.89
C GLN A 30 -52.04 -42.70 -15.15
N ALA A 31 -51.65 -43.78 -15.82
CA ALA A 31 -50.88 -43.74 -17.06
C ALA A 31 -51.72 -43.09 -18.18
N GLU A 32 -51.62 -41.77 -18.31
CA GLU A 32 -51.99 -41.09 -19.56
C GLU A 32 -50.99 -41.49 -20.64
N SER A 33 -51.50 -42.01 -21.77
CA SER A 33 -50.68 -42.28 -22.94
C SER A 33 -49.96 -41.01 -23.38
N LEU A 34 -48.64 -41.08 -23.54
CA LEU A 34 -47.83 -39.94 -23.96
C LEU A 34 -48.32 -39.42 -25.33
N SER A 35 -48.78 -38.17 -25.40
CA SER A 35 -49.13 -37.53 -26.67
C SER A 35 -47.86 -37.13 -27.43
N ALA A 36 -47.83 -37.34 -28.75
CA ALA A 36 -46.74 -36.85 -29.58
C ALA A 36 -46.66 -35.33 -29.54
N LEU A 37 -45.44 -34.80 -29.40
CA LEU A 37 -45.18 -33.39 -29.55
C LEU A 37 -45.11 -33.07 -31.05
N HIS A 38 -45.95 -32.14 -31.46
CA HIS A 38 -46.06 -31.70 -32.84
C HIS A 38 -44.94 -30.70 -33.17
N VAL A 39 -44.18 -30.99 -34.23
CA VAL A 39 -43.04 -30.22 -34.70
C VAL A 39 -43.20 -29.88 -36.18
N ASN A 40 -42.70 -28.73 -36.60
CA ASN A 40 -42.86 -28.18 -37.95
C ASN A 40 -41.57 -27.58 -38.53
N GLY A 41 -40.44 -27.72 -37.85
CA GLY A 41 -39.14 -27.23 -38.30
C GLY A 41 -38.88 -25.75 -37.96
N LEU A 42 -39.74 -25.12 -37.15
CA LEU A 42 -39.59 -23.74 -36.69
C LEU A 42 -39.21 -23.65 -35.21
N GLU A 43 -38.82 -24.75 -34.59
CA GLU A 43 -38.51 -24.86 -33.16
C GLU A 43 -37.33 -23.96 -32.78
N ASP A 44 -37.45 -23.27 -31.65
CA ASP A 44 -36.55 -22.22 -31.19
C ASP A 44 -35.96 -22.50 -29.81
N GLY A 45 -35.83 -23.77 -29.45
CA GLY A 45 -35.22 -24.20 -28.19
C GLY A 45 -36.22 -24.43 -27.06
N VAL A 46 -37.50 -24.63 -27.38
CA VAL A 46 -38.50 -25.06 -26.39
C VAL A 46 -38.10 -26.42 -25.83
N ARG A 47 -38.26 -26.56 -24.50
CA ARG A 47 -38.03 -27.84 -23.80
C ARG A 47 -39.18 -28.81 -24.06
N LEU A 48 -38.94 -30.11 -23.94
CA LEU A 48 -40.00 -31.12 -24.03
C LEU A 48 -41.05 -30.93 -22.92
N GLY A 49 -40.66 -30.43 -21.74
CA GLY A 49 -41.60 -30.03 -20.70
C GLY A 49 -42.43 -31.23 -20.20
N GLU A 50 -43.75 -31.22 -20.43
CA GLU A 50 -44.63 -32.32 -20.00
C GLU A 50 -44.72 -33.47 -21.02
N HIS A 51 -44.06 -33.35 -22.18
CA HIS A 51 -44.15 -34.29 -23.30
C HIS A 51 -43.15 -35.46 -23.22
N PHE A 52 -42.53 -35.68 -22.06
CA PHE A 52 -41.66 -36.83 -21.82
C PHE A 52 -41.98 -37.49 -20.48
N GLN A 53 -41.68 -38.78 -20.39
CA GLN A 53 -41.62 -39.50 -19.12
C GLN A 53 -40.20 -40.01 -18.88
N VAL A 54 -39.87 -40.21 -17.61
CA VAL A 54 -38.57 -40.65 -17.13
C VAL A 54 -38.70 -41.94 -16.34
N TRP A 55 -37.74 -42.83 -16.52
CA TRP A 55 -37.50 -43.99 -15.66
C TRP A 55 -36.08 -43.92 -15.09
N HIS A 56 -35.95 -44.17 -13.80
CA HIS A 56 -34.66 -44.21 -13.10
C HIS A 56 -34.11 -45.64 -13.09
N ASP A 57 -33.01 -45.86 -13.80
CA ASP A 57 -32.18 -47.05 -13.71
C ASP A 57 -31.13 -46.85 -12.59
N LEU A 58 -31.44 -47.39 -11.41
CA LEU A 58 -30.61 -47.26 -10.22
C LEU A 58 -29.21 -47.88 -10.37
N GLU A 59 -29.08 -48.95 -11.16
CA GLU A 59 -27.77 -49.61 -11.37
C GLU A 59 -26.98 -48.97 -12.50
N GLY A 60 -27.64 -48.20 -13.37
CA GLY A 60 -27.00 -47.57 -14.53
C GLY A 60 -26.49 -48.58 -15.55
N LYS A 61 -27.12 -49.76 -15.65
CA LYS A 61 -26.72 -50.88 -16.53
C LYS A 61 -27.79 -51.28 -17.53
N ALA A 62 -29.01 -50.76 -17.40
CA ALA A 62 -30.11 -51.09 -18.30
C ALA A 62 -29.75 -50.71 -19.73
N ASP A 63 -30.12 -51.59 -20.67
CA ASP A 63 -30.00 -51.32 -22.10
C ASP A 63 -31.36 -50.88 -22.70
N LEU A 64 -31.40 -50.71 -24.02
CA LEU A 64 -32.63 -50.33 -24.72
C LEU A 64 -33.76 -51.37 -24.53
N ALA A 65 -33.44 -52.67 -24.50
CA ALA A 65 -34.45 -53.72 -24.34
C ALA A 65 -35.08 -53.65 -22.95
N ASP A 66 -34.27 -53.39 -21.91
CA ASP A 66 -34.73 -53.15 -20.55
C ASP A 66 -35.61 -51.90 -20.46
N ALA A 67 -35.22 -50.79 -21.11
CA ALA A 67 -36.01 -49.57 -21.15
C ALA A 67 -37.37 -49.77 -21.84
N ILE A 68 -37.41 -50.50 -22.95
CA ILE A 68 -38.67 -50.86 -23.64
C ILE A 68 -39.55 -51.74 -22.73
N ALA A 69 -38.96 -52.72 -22.04
CA ALA A 69 -39.69 -53.56 -21.09
C ALA A 69 -40.23 -52.74 -19.92
N ALA A 70 -39.45 -51.80 -19.38
CA ALA A 70 -39.85 -50.90 -18.31
C ALA A 70 -41.00 -49.96 -18.74
N TYR A 71 -40.97 -49.46 -19.97
CA TYR A 71 -42.05 -48.65 -20.54
C TYR A 71 -43.35 -49.45 -20.68
N ARG A 72 -43.28 -50.70 -21.16
CA ARG A 72 -44.45 -51.60 -21.24
C ARG A 72 -45.04 -51.98 -19.88
N LEU A 73 -44.24 -51.87 -18.82
CA LEU A 73 -44.63 -52.14 -17.44
C LEU A 73 -45.03 -50.86 -16.68
N ASP A 74 -45.26 -49.74 -17.38
CA ASP A 74 -45.65 -48.44 -16.82
C ASP A 74 -44.70 -47.93 -15.71
N LYS A 75 -43.39 -48.23 -15.81
CA LYS A 75 -42.37 -47.73 -14.86
C LYS A 75 -41.92 -46.30 -15.15
N PHE A 76 -42.24 -45.78 -16.34
CA PHE A 76 -41.95 -44.42 -16.75
C PHE A 76 -42.98 -43.46 -16.16
N SER A 77 -42.52 -42.34 -15.60
CA SER A 77 -43.37 -41.36 -14.93
C SER A 77 -42.92 -39.93 -15.24
N ARG A 78 -43.80 -38.95 -15.03
CA ARG A 78 -43.40 -37.54 -15.17
C ARG A 78 -42.33 -37.21 -14.12
N LEU A 79 -41.34 -36.42 -14.50
CA LEU A 79 -40.32 -35.98 -13.56
C LEU A 79 -40.99 -35.13 -12.47
N PRO A 80 -40.87 -35.49 -11.17
CA PRO A 80 -41.61 -34.81 -10.10
C PRO A 80 -41.05 -33.42 -9.73
N SER A 81 -39.88 -33.08 -10.26
CA SER A 81 -39.14 -31.84 -9.95
C SER A 81 -39.19 -30.86 -11.12
N LYS A 82 -38.63 -29.66 -10.91
CA LYS A 82 -38.49 -28.63 -11.94
C LYS A 82 -37.32 -28.87 -12.90
N GLY A 83 -37.18 -30.11 -13.38
CA GLY A 83 -36.25 -30.48 -14.44
C GLY A 83 -34.93 -31.13 -14.01
N SER A 84 -34.68 -31.36 -12.72
CA SER A 84 -33.46 -32.03 -12.23
C SER A 84 -33.79 -33.24 -11.35
N THR A 85 -33.03 -34.32 -11.47
CA THR A 85 -33.21 -35.52 -10.64
C THR A 85 -32.74 -35.33 -9.19
N GLY A 86 -32.07 -34.21 -8.88
CA GLY A 86 -31.23 -34.11 -7.69
C GLY A 86 -30.00 -35.02 -7.81
N LEU A 87 -29.22 -35.12 -6.73
CA LEU A 87 -28.01 -35.94 -6.68
C LEU A 87 -28.39 -37.43 -6.53
N GLN A 88 -28.48 -38.14 -7.65
CA GLN A 88 -28.91 -39.54 -7.70
C GLN A 88 -27.87 -40.41 -8.39
N PRO A 89 -27.78 -41.71 -8.04
CA PRO A 89 -26.91 -42.64 -8.72
C PRO A 89 -27.53 -43.25 -9.97
N GLY A 90 -26.71 -43.90 -10.80
CA GLY A 90 -27.17 -44.66 -11.97
C GLY A 90 -27.48 -43.79 -13.18
N ALA A 91 -28.47 -44.20 -13.97
CA ALA A 91 -28.86 -43.58 -15.23
C ALA A 91 -30.36 -43.28 -15.28
N PHE A 92 -30.74 -42.36 -16.15
CA PHE A 92 -32.14 -41.98 -16.37
C PHE A 92 -32.49 -42.20 -17.84
N TRP A 93 -33.59 -42.90 -18.07
CA TRP A 93 -34.15 -43.09 -19.39
C TRP A 93 -35.32 -42.15 -19.59
N SER A 94 -35.38 -41.46 -20.73
CA SER A 94 -36.55 -40.67 -21.13
C SER A 94 -37.15 -41.21 -22.41
N VAL A 95 -38.48 -41.18 -22.47
CA VAL A 95 -39.25 -41.57 -23.64
C VAL A 95 -40.18 -40.44 -24.05
N PHE A 96 -40.20 -40.15 -25.34
CA PHE A 96 -41.09 -39.15 -25.93
C PHE A 96 -41.36 -39.47 -27.41
N TYR A 97 -42.34 -38.76 -27.99
CA TYR A 97 -42.74 -38.91 -29.37
C TYR A 97 -42.72 -37.56 -30.07
N LEU A 98 -42.20 -37.49 -31.28
CA LEU A 98 -42.28 -36.31 -32.14
C LEU A 98 -43.09 -36.63 -33.39
N HIS A 99 -44.00 -35.73 -33.78
CA HIS A 99 -44.79 -35.83 -35.00
C HIS A 99 -44.49 -34.65 -35.92
N ASN A 100 -44.12 -34.91 -37.17
CA ASN A 100 -43.88 -33.86 -38.16
C ASN A 100 -45.19 -33.41 -38.80
N ASP A 101 -45.68 -32.24 -38.41
CA ASP A 101 -46.90 -31.60 -38.95
C ASP A 101 -46.72 -31.00 -40.35
N SER A 102 -45.48 -30.90 -40.84
CA SER A 102 -45.22 -30.24 -42.11
C SER A 102 -45.34 -31.20 -43.30
N ASP A 103 -45.63 -30.63 -44.46
CA ASP A 103 -45.71 -31.37 -45.74
C ASP A 103 -44.33 -31.75 -46.30
N LYS A 104 -43.24 -31.54 -45.55
CA LYS A 104 -41.86 -31.75 -45.99
C LYS A 104 -41.05 -32.47 -44.90
N PRO A 105 -39.96 -33.16 -45.27
CA PRO A 105 -39.03 -33.64 -44.26
C PRO A 105 -38.42 -32.45 -43.50
N ILE A 106 -38.29 -32.58 -42.18
CA ILE A 106 -37.64 -31.60 -41.31
C ILE A 106 -36.43 -32.21 -40.61
N THR A 107 -35.42 -31.39 -40.38
CA THR A 107 -34.25 -31.73 -39.57
C THR A 107 -34.31 -30.93 -38.28
N LEU A 108 -34.16 -31.61 -37.14
CA LEU A 108 -34.19 -31.02 -35.81
C LEU A 108 -32.93 -31.39 -35.05
N ASN A 109 -32.49 -30.49 -34.17
CA ASN A 109 -31.41 -30.74 -33.23
C ASN A 109 -32.00 -30.90 -31.82
N LEU A 110 -31.79 -32.06 -31.22
CA LEU A 110 -32.17 -32.37 -29.85
C LEU A 110 -30.98 -32.09 -28.93
N GLU A 111 -31.03 -30.95 -28.24
CA GLU A 111 -29.96 -30.47 -27.37
C GLU A 111 -30.21 -30.89 -25.92
N TYR A 112 -29.22 -31.53 -25.29
CA TYR A 112 -29.24 -31.75 -23.84
C TYR A 112 -28.97 -30.44 -23.08
N VAL A 113 -29.79 -30.16 -22.06
CA VAL A 113 -29.87 -28.82 -21.45
C VAL A 113 -28.64 -28.41 -20.63
N ASP A 114 -27.84 -29.38 -20.18
CA ASP A 114 -26.65 -29.14 -19.35
C ASP A 114 -25.37 -29.64 -20.04
N HIS A 115 -24.21 -29.26 -19.52
CA HIS A 115 -22.90 -29.51 -20.11
C HIS A 115 -22.05 -30.49 -19.29
N GLN A 116 -22.52 -30.86 -18.09
CA GLN A 116 -21.81 -31.73 -17.15
C GLN A 116 -22.26 -33.19 -17.21
N LEU A 117 -23.11 -33.54 -18.18
CA LEU A 117 -23.52 -34.91 -18.38
C LEU A 117 -22.34 -35.77 -18.81
N ILE A 118 -22.21 -36.96 -18.21
CA ILE A 118 -21.08 -37.84 -18.48
C ILE A 118 -21.30 -38.61 -19.78
N TYR A 119 -22.49 -39.17 -19.99
CA TYR A 119 -22.82 -39.85 -21.24
C TYR A 119 -24.30 -39.72 -21.64
N LEU A 120 -24.55 -39.84 -22.94
CA LEU A 120 -25.85 -39.79 -23.58
C LEU A 120 -25.92 -40.84 -24.69
N ASN A 121 -26.87 -41.77 -24.58
CA ASN A 121 -27.25 -42.67 -25.67
C ASN A 121 -28.63 -42.29 -26.18
N ALA A 122 -28.84 -42.34 -27.49
CA ALA A 122 -30.12 -42.03 -28.09
C ALA A 122 -30.52 -43.06 -29.14
N TYR A 123 -31.78 -43.46 -29.11
CA TYR A 123 -32.39 -44.42 -30.02
C TYR A 123 -33.68 -43.85 -30.57
N GLN A 124 -33.95 -44.09 -31.85
CA GLN A 124 -35.19 -43.69 -32.51
C GLN A 124 -35.83 -44.84 -33.26
N ARG A 125 -37.14 -44.79 -33.42
CA ARG A 125 -37.86 -45.59 -34.43
C ARG A 125 -39.01 -44.79 -35.02
N ASN A 126 -39.34 -45.08 -36.26
CA ASN A 126 -40.65 -44.70 -36.80
C ASN A 126 -41.72 -45.55 -36.09
N THR A 127 -42.85 -44.95 -35.71
CA THR A 127 -43.93 -45.69 -35.04
C THR A 127 -44.52 -46.82 -35.89
N ASN A 128 -44.38 -46.73 -37.21
CA ASN A 128 -44.75 -47.77 -38.18
C ASN A 128 -43.70 -48.90 -38.30
N ASP A 129 -42.49 -48.69 -37.78
CA ASP A 129 -41.39 -49.68 -37.80
C ASP A 129 -41.18 -50.27 -36.39
N PRO A 130 -41.08 -51.60 -36.25
CA PRO A 130 -40.76 -52.22 -34.96
C PRO A 130 -39.28 -52.05 -34.53
N SER A 131 -38.37 -51.71 -35.44
CA SER A 131 -36.92 -51.67 -35.17
C SER A 131 -36.44 -50.30 -34.70
N PHE A 132 -35.58 -50.29 -33.68
CA PHE A 132 -34.91 -49.07 -33.21
C PHE A 132 -33.53 -48.94 -33.85
N LEU A 133 -33.20 -47.71 -34.24
CA LEU A 133 -31.88 -47.29 -34.69
C LEU A 133 -31.20 -46.50 -33.57
N GLU A 134 -29.93 -46.83 -33.29
CA GLU A 134 -29.06 -46.00 -32.46
C GLU A 134 -28.60 -44.77 -33.24
N ILE A 135 -28.88 -43.59 -32.71
CA ILE A 135 -28.59 -42.30 -33.35
C ILE A 135 -27.53 -41.49 -32.62
N ALA A 136 -27.18 -41.85 -31.38
CA ALA A 136 -26.07 -41.24 -30.67
C ALA A 136 -25.51 -42.17 -29.59
N ASP A 137 -24.18 -42.18 -29.47
CA ASP A 137 -23.41 -42.69 -28.33
C ASP A 137 -22.34 -41.64 -28.01
N LEU A 138 -22.58 -40.81 -27.00
CA LEU A 138 -21.78 -39.64 -26.69
C LEU A 138 -21.32 -39.69 -25.25
N ALA A 139 -20.03 -39.45 -25.00
CA ALA A 139 -19.51 -39.29 -23.65
C ALA A 139 -18.64 -38.04 -23.50
N LEU A 140 -18.48 -37.57 -22.26
CA LEU A 140 -17.80 -36.32 -21.93
C LEU A 140 -16.29 -36.40 -22.22
N ASN A 141 -15.72 -37.59 -22.04
CA ASN A 141 -14.30 -37.90 -22.25
C ASN A 141 -13.95 -38.23 -23.71
N ASN A 142 -14.94 -38.51 -24.56
CA ASN A 142 -14.71 -38.66 -25.99
C ASN A 142 -14.08 -37.40 -26.59
N SER A 143 -13.36 -37.55 -27.71
CA SER A 143 -12.81 -36.40 -28.43
C SER A 143 -13.92 -35.41 -28.75
N PHE A 144 -13.67 -34.11 -28.62
CA PHE A 144 -14.60 -33.09 -29.06
C PHE A 144 -14.92 -33.22 -30.57
N SER A 145 -14.03 -33.83 -31.36
CA SER A 145 -14.28 -34.07 -32.77
C SER A 145 -15.34 -35.15 -33.05
N GLU A 146 -15.69 -35.98 -32.07
CA GLU A 146 -16.76 -36.99 -32.15
C GLU A 146 -18.16 -36.40 -31.93
N ARG A 147 -18.27 -35.11 -31.58
CA ARG A 147 -19.56 -34.45 -31.41
C ARG A 147 -20.33 -34.43 -32.73
N LEU A 148 -21.56 -34.95 -32.74
CA LEU A 148 -22.45 -34.95 -33.91
C LEU A 148 -22.74 -33.54 -34.43
N VAL A 149 -22.85 -32.57 -33.52
CA VAL A 149 -22.88 -31.14 -33.84
C VAL A 149 -21.85 -30.43 -32.97
N SER A 150 -21.08 -29.51 -33.56
CA SER A 150 -20.04 -28.75 -32.86
C SER A 150 -20.63 -27.77 -31.84
N HIS A 151 -20.94 -28.29 -30.66
CA HIS A 151 -21.66 -27.61 -29.61
C HIS A 151 -21.08 -27.97 -28.23
N GLN A 152 -21.08 -27.03 -27.28
CA GLN A 152 -20.52 -27.24 -25.93
C GLN A 152 -21.35 -28.23 -25.09
N ARG A 153 -22.62 -28.40 -25.44
CA ARG A 153 -23.55 -29.42 -24.91
C ARG A 153 -23.72 -30.55 -25.92
N PHE A 154 -24.19 -31.73 -25.48
CA PHE A 154 -24.54 -32.79 -26.42
C PHE A 154 -25.75 -32.40 -27.27
N VAL A 155 -25.67 -32.66 -28.56
CA VAL A 155 -26.74 -32.40 -29.53
C VAL A 155 -26.86 -33.60 -30.45
N VAL A 156 -28.08 -34.11 -30.60
CA VAL A 156 -28.40 -35.23 -31.47
C VAL A 156 -29.26 -34.73 -32.64
N PRO A 157 -28.74 -34.69 -33.88
CA PRO A 157 -29.53 -34.33 -35.05
C PRO A 157 -30.47 -35.48 -35.41
N VAL A 158 -31.72 -35.15 -35.75
CA VAL A 158 -32.74 -36.12 -36.17
C VAL A 158 -33.48 -35.60 -37.40
N GLU A 159 -33.92 -36.51 -38.27
CA GLU A 159 -34.71 -36.20 -39.45
C GLU A 159 -36.07 -36.91 -39.36
N LEU A 160 -37.14 -36.18 -39.65
CA LEU A 160 -38.51 -36.69 -39.64
C LEU A 160 -39.12 -36.44 -41.02
N ALA A 161 -39.59 -37.49 -41.71
CA ALA A 161 -40.31 -37.28 -42.97
C ALA A 161 -41.70 -36.67 -42.71
N ALA A 162 -42.31 -36.12 -43.76
CA ALA A 162 -43.62 -35.44 -43.68
C ALA A 162 -44.70 -36.36 -43.11
N GLY A 163 -45.42 -35.91 -42.07
CA GLY A 163 -46.50 -36.65 -41.43
C GLY A 163 -46.08 -37.87 -40.61
N GLU A 164 -44.78 -38.12 -40.43
CA GLU A 164 -44.30 -39.26 -39.65
C GLU A 164 -44.24 -38.98 -38.15
N THR A 165 -44.54 -40.01 -37.36
CA THR A 165 -44.35 -39.98 -35.90
C THR A 165 -43.21 -40.90 -35.52
N HIS A 166 -42.25 -40.37 -34.78
CA HIS A 166 -41.10 -41.13 -34.27
C HIS A 166 -41.15 -41.23 -32.75
N GLN A 167 -40.73 -42.37 -32.23
CA GLN A 167 -40.52 -42.60 -30.80
C GLN A 167 -39.03 -42.55 -30.50
N PHE A 168 -38.68 -41.85 -29.42
CA PHE A 168 -37.31 -41.67 -28.96
C PHE A 168 -37.11 -42.27 -27.57
N TYR A 169 -35.94 -42.88 -27.37
CA TYR A 169 -35.41 -43.23 -26.06
C TYR A 169 -34.06 -42.55 -25.88
N PHE A 170 -33.91 -41.80 -24.80
CA PHE A 170 -32.66 -41.19 -24.41
C PHE A 170 -32.21 -41.73 -23.06
N ARG A 171 -30.97 -42.20 -22.97
CA ARG A 171 -30.33 -42.58 -21.72
C ARG A 171 -29.34 -41.49 -21.34
N PHE A 172 -29.46 -40.99 -20.12
CA PHE A 172 -28.59 -39.99 -19.52
C PHE A 172 -27.89 -40.62 -18.32
N GLY A 173 -26.58 -40.47 -18.18
CA GLY A 173 -25.91 -40.98 -16.98
C GLY A 173 -24.78 -40.12 -16.45
N SER A 174 -24.48 -40.37 -15.18
CA SER A 174 -23.49 -39.63 -14.39
C SER A 174 -22.49 -40.55 -13.66
N ASP A 175 -22.28 -41.77 -14.16
CA ASP A 175 -21.50 -42.88 -13.60
C ASP A 175 -21.90 -43.32 -12.17
N GLU A 176 -21.64 -42.47 -11.16
CA GLU A 176 -21.83 -42.81 -9.75
C GLU A 176 -22.97 -42.04 -9.10
N LYS A 177 -22.83 -40.73 -8.90
CA LYS A 177 -23.83 -39.83 -8.32
C LYS A 177 -23.68 -38.45 -8.95
N GLY A 178 -24.71 -38.01 -9.67
CA GLY A 178 -24.69 -36.72 -10.35
C GLY A 178 -26.06 -36.09 -10.42
N PHE A 179 -26.07 -34.83 -10.84
CA PHE A 179 -27.29 -34.12 -11.19
C PHE A 179 -27.58 -34.38 -12.67
N VAL A 180 -28.69 -35.05 -12.96
CA VAL A 180 -29.13 -35.29 -14.33
C VAL A 180 -30.35 -34.42 -14.60
N PHE A 181 -30.40 -33.84 -15.80
CA PHE A 181 -31.52 -33.02 -16.27
C PHE A 181 -32.13 -33.74 -17.48
N PRO A 182 -32.96 -34.77 -17.28
CA PRO A 182 -33.39 -35.71 -18.33
C PRO A 182 -34.42 -35.09 -19.28
N ASP A 183 -34.14 -33.89 -19.78
CA ASP A 183 -34.96 -33.09 -20.66
C ASP A 183 -34.08 -32.52 -21.78
N LEU A 184 -34.70 -32.27 -22.93
CA LEU A 184 -34.05 -31.82 -24.15
C LEU A 184 -34.72 -30.54 -24.64
N ARG A 185 -33.96 -29.72 -25.34
CA ARG A 185 -34.49 -28.62 -26.15
C ARG A 185 -34.50 -29.03 -27.60
N ILE A 186 -35.57 -28.66 -28.29
CA ILE A 186 -35.73 -28.92 -29.72
C ILE A 186 -35.42 -27.65 -30.49
N TRP A 187 -34.55 -27.77 -31.49
CA TRP A 187 -34.10 -26.64 -32.28
C TRP A 187 -34.20 -26.93 -33.78
N GLN A 188 -34.59 -25.92 -34.54
CA GLN A 188 -34.19 -25.79 -35.93
C GLN A 188 -32.66 -25.54 -35.99
N PRO A 189 -31.89 -26.24 -36.85
CA PRO A 189 -30.43 -26.14 -36.89
C PRO A 189 -29.88 -24.71 -37.02
N ASP A 190 -30.42 -23.89 -37.93
CA ASP A 190 -29.98 -22.51 -38.13
C ASP A 190 -30.23 -21.62 -36.91
N LYS A 191 -31.38 -21.78 -36.25
CA LYS A 191 -31.70 -21.04 -35.02
C LYS A 191 -30.77 -21.42 -33.88
N MET A 192 -30.44 -22.70 -33.75
CA MET A 192 -29.48 -23.17 -32.74
C MET A 192 -28.11 -22.51 -32.92
N HIS A 193 -27.58 -22.50 -34.15
CA HIS A 193 -26.30 -21.86 -34.46
C HIS A 193 -26.30 -20.35 -34.17
N TYR A 194 -27.42 -19.68 -34.46
CA TYR A 194 -27.60 -18.27 -34.13
C TYR A 194 -27.56 -18.03 -32.61
N VAL A 195 -28.34 -18.79 -31.83
CA VAL A 195 -28.36 -18.67 -30.36
C VAL A 195 -27.01 -19.06 -29.74
N GLN A 196 -26.37 -20.12 -30.22
CA GLN A 196 -25.03 -20.52 -29.81
C GLN A 196 -24.01 -19.39 -30.05
N SER A 197 -24.12 -18.67 -31.16
CA SER A 197 -23.25 -17.51 -31.45
C SER A 197 -23.46 -16.37 -30.44
N ILE A 198 -24.69 -16.13 -30.01
CA ILE A 198 -25.02 -15.15 -28.96
C ILE A 198 -24.47 -15.62 -27.59
N GLU A 199 -24.65 -16.90 -27.25
CA GLU A 199 -24.11 -17.50 -26.02
C GLU A 199 -22.59 -17.34 -25.98
N LEU A 200 -21.90 -17.72 -27.05
CA LEU A 200 -20.45 -17.63 -27.17
C LEU A 200 -19.98 -16.18 -27.06
N GLY A 201 -20.63 -15.24 -27.75
CA GLY A 201 -20.31 -13.82 -27.66
C GLY A 201 -20.49 -13.25 -26.25
N SER A 202 -21.54 -13.67 -25.56
CA SER A 202 -21.82 -13.26 -24.17
C SER A 202 -20.76 -13.79 -23.20
N ILE A 203 -20.39 -15.06 -23.32
CA ILE A 203 -19.34 -15.66 -22.49
C ILE A 203 -17.97 -15.06 -22.81
N ALA A 204 -17.64 -14.84 -24.08
CA ALA A 204 -16.41 -14.19 -24.49
C ALA A 204 -16.30 -12.76 -23.91
N PHE A 205 -17.41 -12.00 -23.88
CA PHE A 205 -17.45 -10.70 -23.22
C PHE A 205 -17.16 -10.77 -21.71
N LEU A 206 -17.82 -11.70 -20.99
CA LEU A 206 -17.59 -11.86 -19.55
C LEU A 206 -16.15 -12.29 -19.24
N VAL A 207 -15.61 -13.27 -19.98
CA VAL A 207 -14.23 -13.74 -19.83
C VAL A 207 -13.23 -12.65 -20.19
N GLY A 208 -13.46 -11.90 -21.28
CA GLY A 208 -12.64 -10.77 -21.68
C GLY A 208 -12.60 -9.67 -20.62
N GLY A 209 -13.74 -9.35 -19.99
CA GLY A 209 -13.77 -8.39 -18.89
C GLY A 209 -13.08 -8.89 -17.61
N LEU A 210 -13.16 -10.20 -17.29
CA LEU A 210 -12.34 -10.81 -16.23
C LEU A 210 -10.85 -10.68 -16.52
N ALA A 211 -10.43 -10.89 -17.77
CA ALA A 211 -9.03 -10.77 -18.19
C ALA A 211 -8.55 -9.32 -18.07
N LEU A 212 -9.38 -8.36 -18.49
CA LEU A 212 -9.09 -6.93 -18.34
C LEU A 212 -8.94 -6.54 -16.86
N MET A 213 -9.86 -6.97 -15.98
CA MET A 213 -9.76 -6.72 -14.54
C MET A 213 -8.50 -7.34 -13.94
N SER A 214 -8.13 -8.54 -14.37
CA SER A 214 -6.90 -9.21 -13.96
C SER A 214 -5.66 -8.37 -14.35
N ILE A 215 -5.55 -7.96 -15.61
CA ILE A 215 -4.43 -7.15 -16.12
C ILE A 215 -4.35 -5.79 -15.41
N ILE A 216 -5.48 -5.08 -15.25
CA ILE A 216 -5.53 -3.81 -14.52
C ILE A 216 -5.02 -3.99 -13.09
N SER A 217 -5.41 -5.08 -12.42
CA SER A 217 -4.93 -5.38 -11.08
C SER A 217 -3.44 -5.66 -11.04
N LEU A 218 -2.90 -6.40 -12.01
CA LEU A 218 -1.46 -6.67 -12.08
C LEU A 218 -0.66 -5.38 -12.27
N VAL A 219 -1.05 -4.54 -13.23
CA VAL A 219 -0.40 -3.25 -13.50
C VAL A 219 -0.46 -2.36 -12.26
N THR A 220 -1.60 -2.30 -11.59
CA THR A 220 -1.76 -1.53 -10.35
C THR A 220 -0.92 -2.10 -9.22
N GLY A 221 -0.83 -3.43 -9.10
CA GLY A 221 0.03 -4.12 -8.15
C GLY A 221 1.50 -3.77 -8.35
N ILE A 222 2.00 -3.79 -9.59
CA ILE A 222 3.37 -3.37 -9.93
C ILE A 222 3.61 -1.90 -9.60
N ALA A 223 2.66 -1.02 -9.95
CA ALA A 223 2.80 0.42 -9.72
C ALA A 223 2.74 0.81 -8.23
N THR A 224 2.04 0.03 -7.40
CA THR A 224 1.81 0.36 -5.98
C THR A 224 2.62 -0.50 -5.02
N ASN A 225 3.16 -1.62 -5.49
CA ASN A 225 3.76 -2.70 -4.70
C ASN A 225 2.85 -3.20 -3.55
N ASP A 226 1.54 -3.17 -3.76
CA ASP A 226 0.54 -3.61 -2.78
C ASP A 226 0.10 -5.06 -3.05
N LYS A 227 0.29 -5.91 -2.03
CA LYS A 227 -0.02 -7.35 -2.06
C LYS A 227 -1.49 -7.65 -2.38
N THR A 228 -2.39 -6.73 -2.06
CA THR A 228 -3.83 -6.87 -2.30
C THR A 228 -4.14 -6.97 -3.79
N TYR A 229 -3.45 -6.17 -4.61
CA TYR A 229 -3.62 -6.17 -6.07
C TYR A 229 -3.04 -7.39 -6.75
N TYR A 230 -1.90 -7.89 -6.25
CA TYR A 230 -1.37 -9.18 -6.72
C TYR A 230 -2.30 -10.34 -6.38
N ALA A 231 -2.86 -10.36 -5.16
CA ALA A 231 -3.81 -11.39 -4.76
C ALA A 231 -5.09 -11.36 -5.61
N TYR A 232 -5.62 -10.17 -5.90
CA TYR A 232 -6.77 -10.03 -6.80
C TYR A 232 -6.45 -10.42 -8.24
N PHE A 233 -5.26 -10.09 -8.76
CA PHE A 233 -4.81 -10.54 -10.09
C PHE A 233 -4.85 -12.06 -10.19
N VAL A 234 -4.23 -12.76 -9.23
CA VAL A 234 -4.21 -14.23 -9.22
C VAL A 234 -5.63 -14.79 -9.11
N TYR A 235 -6.48 -14.22 -8.24
CA TYR A 235 -7.87 -14.61 -8.12
C TYR A 235 -8.64 -14.45 -9.44
N ALA A 236 -8.52 -13.29 -10.10
CA ALA A 236 -9.15 -13.02 -11.39
C ALA A 236 -8.65 -13.95 -12.50
N ALA A 237 -7.35 -14.20 -12.54
CA ALA A 237 -6.73 -15.10 -13.52
C ALA A 237 -7.26 -16.53 -13.40
N THR A 238 -7.45 -17.05 -12.17
CA THR A 238 -8.00 -18.42 -12.01
C THR A 238 -9.42 -18.55 -12.58
N LYS A 239 -10.26 -17.51 -12.48
CA LYS A 239 -11.62 -17.52 -13.04
C LYS A 239 -11.66 -17.62 -14.57
N LEU A 240 -10.59 -17.22 -15.27
CA LEU A 240 -10.45 -17.37 -16.72
C LEU A 240 -10.38 -18.84 -17.14
N ALA A 241 -9.89 -19.71 -16.26
CA ALA A 241 -9.96 -21.15 -16.44
C ALA A 241 -11.30 -21.68 -15.91
N THR A 242 -11.68 -21.30 -14.69
CA THR A 242 -12.85 -21.89 -13.99
C THR A 242 -14.15 -21.81 -14.79
N TRP A 243 -14.56 -20.64 -15.26
CA TRP A 243 -15.87 -20.51 -15.89
C TRP A 243 -15.98 -21.15 -17.28
N PRO A 244 -15.01 -20.98 -18.20
CA PRO A 244 -15.01 -21.72 -19.46
C PRO A 244 -14.90 -23.23 -19.26
N THR A 245 -14.16 -23.69 -18.24
CA THR A 245 -14.03 -25.13 -17.95
C THR A 245 -15.31 -25.71 -17.37
N ILE A 246 -15.93 -25.01 -16.41
CA ILE A 246 -17.24 -25.38 -15.90
C ILE A 246 -18.17 -25.45 -17.09
N LEU A 247 -18.46 -24.35 -17.80
CA LEU A 247 -19.46 -24.28 -18.89
C LEU A 247 -19.17 -25.09 -20.18
N GLY A 248 -18.13 -25.93 -20.20
CA GLY A 248 -17.82 -26.83 -21.33
C GLY A 248 -17.03 -26.19 -22.49
N PHE A 249 -16.82 -24.88 -22.51
CA PHE A 249 -16.04 -24.19 -23.55
C PHE A 249 -14.57 -24.58 -23.56
N THR A 250 -14.00 -24.99 -22.43
CA THR A 250 -12.62 -25.52 -22.40
C THR A 250 -12.48 -26.79 -23.24
N HIS A 251 -13.48 -27.68 -23.22
CA HIS A 251 -13.49 -28.88 -24.06
C HIS A 251 -13.57 -28.51 -25.54
N MET A 252 -14.42 -27.53 -25.88
CA MET A 252 -14.60 -27.06 -27.25
C MET A 252 -13.33 -26.45 -27.88
N PHE A 253 -12.58 -25.65 -27.13
CA PHE A 253 -11.49 -24.84 -27.69
C PHE A 253 -10.06 -25.25 -27.30
N PHE A 254 -9.85 -25.82 -26.11
CA PHE A 254 -8.50 -25.97 -25.54
C PHE A 254 -8.11 -27.42 -25.27
N ILE A 255 -8.90 -28.14 -24.48
CA ILE A 255 -8.66 -29.54 -24.10
C ILE A 255 -9.65 -30.39 -24.88
N ARG A 256 -9.35 -30.68 -26.15
CA ARG A 256 -10.26 -31.37 -27.07
C ARG A 256 -10.28 -32.90 -26.95
N GLU A 257 -9.36 -33.46 -26.18
CA GLU A 257 -9.18 -34.91 -26.00
C GLU A 257 -9.21 -35.24 -24.50
N ASP A 258 -9.75 -36.41 -24.14
CA ASP A 258 -9.80 -36.93 -22.76
C ASP A 258 -10.32 -35.91 -21.73
N PHE A 259 -11.31 -35.09 -22.11
CA PHE A 259 -11.85 -34.08 -21.21
C PHE A 259 -12.55 -34.74 -20.02
N HIS A 260 -12.07 -34.46 -18.82
CA HIS A 260 -12.55 -35.09 -17.61
C HIS A 260 -13.19 -34.07 -16.67
N TRP A 261 -14.28 -34.46 -16.02
CA TRP A 261 -15.02 -33.59 -15.09
C TRP A 261 -14.14 -33.04 -13.96
N SER A 262 -13.06 -33.75 -13.59
CA SER A 262 -12.11 -33.30 -12.56
C SER A 262 -11.39 -31.99 -12.90
N TYR A 263 -11.30 -31.59 -14.17
CA TYR A 263 -10.79 -30.27 -14.55
C TYR A 263 -11.68 -29.13 -14.03
N MET A 264 -13.01 -29.34 -13.99
CA MET A 264 -13.94 -28.38 -13.39
C MET A 264 -13.68 -28.24 -11.89
N SER A 265 -13.53 -29.36 -11.18
CA SER A 265 -13.21 -29.39 -9.75
C SER A 265 -11.86 -28.74 -9.44
N LEU A 266 -10.83 -29.02 -10.24
CA LEU A 266 -9.49 -28.45 -10.07
C LEU A 266 -9.48 -26.93 -10.25
N THR A 267 -10.04 -26.45 -11.36
CA THR A 267 -10.09 -25.00 -11.63
C THR A 267 -11.01 -24.27 -10.64
N GLY A 268 -12.10 -24.92 -10.19
CA GLY A 268 -12.95 -24.45 -9.10
C GLY A 268 -12.20 -24.32 -7.78
N ALA A 269 -11.43 -25.36 -7.40
CA ALA A 269 -10.60 -25.37 -6.19
C ALA A 269 -9.58 -24.23 -6.17
N MET A 270 -8.89 -24.00 -7.30
CA MET A 270 -7.92 -22.90 -7.44
C MET A 270 -8.58 -21.53 -7.29
N SER A 271 -9.76 -21.33 -7.88
CA SER A 271 -10.54 -20.09 -7.74
C SER A 271 -11.01 -19.87 -6.30
N ILE A 272 -11.51 -20.91 -5.63
CA ILE A 272 -11.91 -20.82 -4.23
C ILE A 272 -10.72 -20.49 -3.34
N MET A 273 -9.61 -21.21 -3.48
CA MET A 273 -8.41 -21.01 -2.69
C MET A 273 -7.87 -19.59 -2.82
N THR A 274 -7.70 -19.11 -4.05
CA THR A 274 -7.16 -17.77 -4.32
C THR A 274 -8.14 -16.67 -3.91
N GLY A 275 -9.45 -16.88 -4.07
CA GLY A 275 -10.49 -15.96 -3.60
C GLY A 275 -10.48 -15.81 -2.08
N VAL A 276 -10.32 -16.92 -1.33
CA VAL A 276 -10.21 -16.86 0.15
C VAL A 276 -8.90 -16.21 0.59
N ILE A 277 -7.78 -16.48 -0.09
CA ILE A 277 -6.50 -15.80 0.18
C ILE A 277 -6.62 -14.29 -0.03
N PHE A 278 -7.21 -13.89 -1.16
CA PHE A 278 -7.49 -12.49 -1.46
C PHE A 278 -8.37 -11.86 -0.38
N ALA A 279 -9.48 -12.51 -0.01
CA ALA A 279 -10.37 -12.03 1.05
C ALA A 279 -9.63 -11.79 2.37
N ARG A 280 -8.76 -12.73 2.79
CA ARG A 280 -7.99 -12.61 4.02
C ARG A 280 -7.04 -11.40 4.02
N ILE A 281 -6.39 -11.13 2.88
CA ILE A 281 -5.48 -9.99 2.70
C ILE A 281 -6.28 -8.69 2.67
N PHE A 282 -7.28 -8.60 1.80
CA PHE A 282 -8.11 -7.40 1.60
C PHE A 282 -8.85 -6.99 2.87
N LEU A 283 -9.53 -7.93 3.52
CA LEU A 283 -10.28 -7.69 4.76
C LEU A 283 -9.38 -7.65 6.00
N GLN A 284 -8.09 -8.01 5.88
CA GLN A 284 -7.12 -8.08 6.97
C GLN A 284 -7.62 -8.92 8.16
N THR A 285 -8.20 -10.09 7.87
CA THR A 285 -8.92 -10.92 8.84
C THR A 285 -8.02 -11.42 9.96
N LYS A 286 -6.74 -11.67 9.67
CA LYS A 286 -5.73 -12.09 10.66
C LYS A 286 -5.64 -11.13 11.86
N VAL A 287 -5.74 -9.83 11.60
CA VAL A 287 -5.57 -8.79 12.63
C VAL A 287 -6.93 -8.41 13.22
N ASN A 288 -7.94 -8.19 12.37
CA ASN A 288 -9.18 -7.54 12.79
C ASN A 288 -10.30 -8.53 13.15
N THR A 289 -10.24 -9.78 12.68
CA THR A 289 -11.26 -10.82 12.91
C THR A 289 -10.61 -12.21 13.09
N PRO A 290 -9.71 -12.39 14.08
CA PRO A 290 -8.84 -13.58 14.16
C PRO A 290 -9.59 -14.90 14.33
N ARG A 291 -10.74 -14.90 15.03
CA ARG A 291 -11.59 -16.11 15.18
C ARG A 291 -12.12 -16.60 13.84
N LEU A 292 -12.51 -15.68 12.97
CA LEU A 292 -13.02 -15.98 11.64
C LEU A 292 -11.89 -16.37 10.68
N ASP A 293 -10.69 -15.83 10.87
CA ASP A 293 -9.50 -16.20 10.09
C ASP A 293 -9.19 -17.71 10.16
N TYR A 294 -9.50 -18.39 11.28
CA TYR A 294 -9.37 -19.85 11.37
C TYR A 294 -10.29 -20.59 10.40
N VAL A 295 -11.54 -20.14 10.25
CA VAL A 295 -12.48 -20.71 9.28
C VAL A 295 -11.96 -20.50 7.85
N LEU A 296 -11.45 -19.31 7.54
CA LEU A 296 -10.87 -19.03 6.22
C LEU A 296 -9.62 -19.86 5.93
N ARG A 297 -8.79 -20.16 6.94
CA ARG A 297 -7.67 -21.11 6.77
C ARG A 297 -8.15 -22.53 6.51
N PHE A 298 -9.21 -22.96 7.19
CA PHE A 298 -9.83 -24.25 6.92
C PHE A 298 -10.38 -24.31 5.48
N MET A 299 -11.01 -23.24 5.00
CA MET A 299 -11.47 -23.16 3.60
C MET A 299 -10.30 -23.28 2.61
N ILE A 300 -9.15 -22.65 2.88
CA ILE A 300 -7.94 -22.80 2.05
C ILE A 300 -7.45 -24.26 2.05
N LEU A 301 -7.42 -24.91 3.21
CA LEU A 301 -7.03 -26.32 3.33
C LEU A 301 -8.01 -27.23 2.58
N ASN A 302 -9.32 -27.02 2.75
CA ASN A 302 -10.36 -27.76 2.05
C ASN A 302 -10.25 -27.59 0.52
N ALA A 303 -9.98 -26.38 0.03
CA ALA A 303 -9.75 -26.14 -1.40
C ALA A 303 -8.46 -26.82 -1.90
N ALA A 304 -7.39 -26.84 -1.09
CA ALA A 304 -6.17 -27.58 -1.44
C ALA A 304 -6.43 -29.10 -1.52
N LEU A 305 -7.18 -29.66 -0.56
CA LEU A 305 -7.61 -31.06 -0.61
C LEU A 305 -8.49 -31.34 -1.82
N LEU A 306 -9.36 -30.40 -2.22
CA LEU A 306 -10.20 -30.54 -3.42
C LEU A 306 -9.35 -30.56 -4.68
N ALA A 307 -8.32 -29.71 -4.77
CA ALA A 307 -7.38 -29.73 -5.89
C ALA A 307 -6.63 -31.08 -5.97
N VAL A 308 -6.20 -31.63 -4.83
CA VAL A 308 -5.56 -32.97 -4.79
C VAL A 308 -6.53 -34.05 -5.24
N ALA A 309 -7.75 -34.06 -4.70
CA ALA A 309 -8.80 -35.02 -5.07
C ALA A 309 -9.12 -34.97 -6.57
N ALA A 310 -9.18 -33.77 -7.14
CA ALA A 310 -9.40 -33.56 -8.56
C ALA A 310 -8.22 -34.05 -9.42
N LEU A 311 -6.99 -33.84 -8.97
CA LEU A 311 -5.78 -34.34 -9.65
C LEU A 311 -5.70 -35.88 -9.62
N THR A 312 -6.10 -36.51 -8.52
CA THR A 312 -6.17 -37.98 -8.41
C THR A 312 -7.44 -38.57 -9.01
N ARG A 313 -8.34 -37.74 -9.56
CA ARG A 313 -9.64 -38.12 -10.15
C ARG A 313 -10.59 -38.84 -9.18
N GLU A 314 -10.48 -38.54 -7.89
CA GLU A 314 -11.37 -39.08 -6.84
C GLU A 314 -12.70 -38.30 -6.81
N THR A 315 -13.73 -38.87 -7.44
CA THR A 315 -15.05 -38.25 -7.66
C THR A 315 -15.82 -37.97 -6.39
N VAL A 316 -16.05 -39.02 -5.60
CA VAL A 316 -16.82 -38.94 -4.36
C VAL A 316 -16.20 -37.91 -3.41
N PHE A 317 -14.88 -37.96 -3.24
CA PHE A 317 -14.18 -37.05 -2.32
C PHE A 317 -14.23 -35.60 -2.80
N SER A 318 -14.07 -35.37 -4.11
CA SER A 318 -14.19 -34.05 -4.71
C SER A 318 -15.60 -33.46 -4.53
N VAL A 319 -16.67 -34.24 -4.70
CA VAL A 319 -18.07 -33.81 -4.48
C VAL A 319 -18.31 -33.40 -3.02
N VAL A 320 -17.77 -34.16 -2.06
CA VAL A 320 -17.87 -33.81 -0.63
C VAL A 320 -17.14 -32.50 -0.34
N LEU A 321 -15.92 -32.35 -0.85
CA LEU A 321 -15.10 -31.16 -0.58
C LEU A 321 -15.68 -29.89 -1.21
N ILE A 322 -16.18 -29.95 -2.45
CA ILE A 322 -16.83 -28.80 -3.09
C ILE A 322 -18.13 -28.42 -2.36
N THR A 323 -18.88 -29.40 -1.85
CA THR A 323 -20.08 -29.14 -1.03
C THR A 323 -19.72 -28.39 0.26
N ILE A 324 -18.67 -28.83 0.96
CA ILE A 324 -18.16 -28.12 2.15
C ILE A 324 -17.73 -26.70 1.80
N ALA A 325 -17.01 -26.52 0.68
CA ALA A 325 -16.57 -25.20 0.23
C ALA A 325 -17.74 -24.24 -0.02
N LEU A 326 -18.78 -24.70 -0.73
CA LEU A 326 -19.98 -23.92 -1.03
C LEU A 326 -20.78 -23.57 0.24
N LEU A 327 -20.88 -24.48 1.21
CA LEU A 327 -21.53 -24.21 2.50
C LEU A 327 -20.78 -23.16 3.34
N LEU A 328 -19.46 -23.06 3.19
CA LEU A 328 -18.64 -22.08 3.92
C LEU A 328 -18.49 -20.74 3.18
N TYR A 329 -18.86 -20.64 1.91
CA TYR A 329 -18.78 -19.40 1.13
C TYR A 329 -19.45 -18.17 1.79
N PRO A 330 -20.63 -18.31 2.43
CA PRO A 330 -21.26 -17.21 3.17
C PRO A 330 -20.39 -16.58 4.27
N MET A 331 -19.40 -17.32 4.79
CA MET A 331 -18.47 -16.80 5.80
C MET A 331 -17.64 -15.61 5.29
N LEU A 332 -17.42 -15.49 3.98
CA LEU A 332 -16.73 -14.36 3.36
C LEU A 332 -17.57 -13.07 3.41
N ALA A 333 -18.87 -13.19 3.13
CA ALA A 333 -19.80 -12.07 3.30
C ALA A 333 -19.91 -11.65 4.77
N ILE A 334 -19.99 -12.62 5.70
CA ILE A 334 -20.01 -12.35 7.14
C ILE A 334 -18.72 -11.64 7.57
N ALA A 335 -17.54 -12.08 7.09
CA ALA A 335 -16.25 -11.43 7.37
C ALA A 335 -16.27 -9.96 6.95
N SER A 336 -16.75 -9.69 5.73
CA SER A 336 -16.81 -8.34 5.20
C SER A 336 -17.80 -7.45 5.96
N LEU A 337 -18.95 -7.98 6.38
CA LEU A 337 -19.95 -7.25 7.14
C LEU A 337 -19.43 -6.86 8.54
N ILE A 338 -18.69 -7.75 9.20
CA ILE A 338 -18.01 -7.44 10.47
C ILE A 338 -16.97 -6.34 10.25
N ARG A 339 -16.17 -6.41 9.18
CA ARG A 339 -15.18 -5.37 8.87
C ARG A 339 -15.80 -4.02 8.54
N TRP A 340 -16.93 -4.02 7.86
CA TRP A 340 -17.72 -2.82 7.63
C TRP A 340 -18.20 -2.21 8.95
N TYR A 341 -18.77 -3.03 9.85
CA TYR A 341 -19.17 -2.58 11.18
C TYR A 341 -18.00 -2.02 12.02
N GLN A 342 -16.79 -2.55 11.84
CA GLN A 342 -15.56 -2.03 12.44
C GLN A 342 -15.02 -0.73 11.79
N GLY A 343 -15.72 -0.16 10.80
CA GLY A 343 -15.40 1.12 10.19
C GLY A 343 -14.61 1.06 8.88
N SER A 344 -14.36 -0.13 8.31
CA SER A 344 -13.77 -0.28 6.98
C SER A 344 -14.83 -0.01 5.90
N ARG A 345 -14.85 1.21 5.34
CA ARG A 345 -15.83 1.60 4.32
C ARG A 345 -15.68 0.80 3.02
N GLU A 346 -14.46 0.50 2.63
CA GLU A 346 -14.15 -0.35 1.48
C GLU A 346 -14.75 -1.77 1.60
N SER A 347 -14.91 -2.28 2.82
CA SER A 347 -15.52 -3.60 3.06
C SER A 347 -17.02 -3.62 2.76
N ALA A 348 -17.73 -2.48 2.78
CA ALA A 348 -19.16 -2.42 2.46
C ALA A 348 -19.43 -2.76 0.99
N VAL A 349 -18.60 -2.22 0.08
CA VAL A 349 -18.69 -2.50 -1.36
C VAL A 349 -18.35 -3.96 -1.63
N TYR A 350 -17.34 -4.50 -0.92
CA TYR A 350 -17.03 -5.92 -0.96
C TYR A 350 -18.21 -6.80 -0.52
N THR A 351 -18.92 -6.45 0.57
CA THR A 351 -20.12 -7.18 1.01
C THR A 351 -21.19 -7.25 -0.07
N LEU A 352 -21.41 -6.16 -0.81
CA LEU A 352 -22.37 -6.14 -1.92
C LEU A 352 -21.99 -7.13 -3.02
N GLY A 353 -20.72 -7.11 -3.45
CA GLY A 353 -20.20 -8.04 -4.47
C GLY A 353 -20.38 -9.51 -4.06
N TRP A 354 -20.01 -9.85 -2.81
CA TRP A 354 -20.17 -11.20 -2.29
C TRP A 354 -21.62 -11.65 -2.13
N THR A 355 -22.52 -10.72 -1.79
CA THR A 355 -23.95 -11.02 -1.70
C THR A 355 -24.50 -11.44 -3.07
N VAL A 356 -24.12 -10.73 -4.14
CA VAL A 356 -24.51 -11.08 -5.52
C VAL A 356 -24.02 -12.49 -5.89
N LEU A 357 -22.75 -12.79 -5.60
CA LEU A 357 -22.18 -14.12 -5.89
C LEU A 357 -22.86 -15.23 -5.08
N ILE A 358 -23.13 -15.01 -3.79
CA ILE A 358 -23.80 -16.00 -2.93
C ILE A 358 -25.22 -16.29 -3.43
N VAL A 359 -25.98 -15.25 -3.81
CA VAL A 359 -27.31 -15.44 -4.43
C VAL A 359 -27.19 -16.23 -5.73
N GLY A 360 -26.14 -15.99 -6.52
CA GLY A 360 -25.80 -16.77 -7.70
C GLY A 360 -25.61 -18.26 -7.43
N LEU A 361 -24.71 -18.59 -6.52
CA LEU A 361 -24.39 -19.97 -6.15
C LEU A 361 -25.56 -20.66 -5.46
N PHE A 362 -26.35 -19.93 -4.66
CA PHE A 362 -27.54 -20.47 -4.02
C PHE A 362 -28.63 -20.80 -5.05
N SER A 363 -28.84 -19.92 -6.04
CA SER A 363 -29.75 -20.21 -7.16
C SER A 363 -29.31 -21.45 -7.95
N GLN A 364 -28.00 -21.64 -8.14
CA GLN A 364 -27.48 -22.86 -8.77
C GLN A 364 -27.78 -24.10 -7.93
N ALA A 365 -27.52 -24.06 -6.63
CA ALA A 365 -27.81 -25.19 -5.74
C ALA A 365 -29.31 -25.56 -5.73
N LEU A 366 -30.21 -24.57 -5.73
CA LEU A 366 -31.65 -24.83 -5.82
C LEU A 366 -32.06 -25.44 -7.16
N ARG A 367 -31.42 -25.04 -8.26
CA ARG A 367 -31.63 -25.62 -9.59
C ARG A 367 -31.16 -27.07 -9.65
N ASP A 368 -29.98 -27.35 -9.11
CA ASP A 368 -29.39 -28.69 -9.07
C ASP A 368 -30.23 -29.63 -8.18
N LEU A 369 -30.88 -29.11 -7.14
CA LEU A 369 -31.85 -29.86 -6.33
C LEU A 369 -33.25 -30.02 -6.98
N GLY A 370 -33.48 -29.44 -8.17
CA GLY A 370 -34.76 -29.49 -8.86
C GLY A 370 -35.87 -28.61 -8.26
N LEU A 371 -35.51 -27.64 -7.41
CA LEU A 371 -36.43 -26.67 -6.79
C LEU A 371 -36.63 -25.42 -7.66
N VAL A 372 -35.68 -25.14 -8.55
CA VAL A 372 -35.72 -24.03 -9.52
C VAL A 372 -35.57 -24.60 -10.93
N GLU A 373 -36.33 -24.05 -11.88
CA GLU A 373 -36.28 -24.51 -13.26
C GLU A 373 -34.91 -24.29 -13.91
N HIS A 374 -34.48 -25.28 -14.68
CA HIS A 374 -33.32 -25.15 -15.54
C HIS A 374 -33.63 -24.29 -16.79
N THR A 375 -33.49 -22.97 -16.63
CA THR A 375 -33.63 -21.98 -17.70
C THR A 375 -32.28 -21.44 -18.16
N PHE A 376 -32.24 -20.76 -19.30
CA PHE A 376 -31.04 -20.05 -19.77
C PHE A 376 -30.50 -19.08 -18.72
N VAL A 377 -31.38 -18.28 -18.09
CA VAL A 377 -30.99 -17.27 -17.09
C VAL A 377 -30.39 -17.95 -15.87
N THR A 378 -31.09 -18.91 -15.27
CA THR A 378 -30.61 -19.62 -14.07
C THR A 378 -29.33 -20.41 -14.32
N TYR A 379 -29.11 -20.85 -15.57
CA TYR A 379 -27.92 -21.58 -15.97
C TYR A 379 -26.67 -20.69 -16.05
N TYR A 380 -26.77 -19.51 -16.66
CA TYR A 380 -25.65 -18.57 -16.77
C TYR A 380 -25.53 -17.60 -15.58
N TRP A 381 -26.51 -17.56 -14.69
CA TRP A 381 -26.51 -16.65 -13.53
C TRP A 381 -25.23 -16.74 -12.67
N PRO A 382 -24.67 -17.93 -12.37
CA PRO A 382 -23.46 -18.03 -11.54
C PRO A 382 -22.23 -17.32 -12.15
N VAL A 383 -22.02 -17.44 -13.46
CA VAL A 383 -20.90 -16.75 -14.14
C VAL A 383 -21.14 -15.24 -14.18
N VAL A 384 -22.37 -14.79 -14.43
CA VAL A 384 -22.75 -13.37 -14.41
C VAL A 384 -22.57 -12.78 -13.01
N ALA A 385 -22.98 -13.51 -11.97
CA ALA A 385 -22.82 -13.11 -10.57
C ALA A 385 -21.34 -13.04 -10.18
N SER A 386 -20.51 -13.97 -10.65
CA SER A 386 -19.07 -13.98 -10.44
C SER A 386 -18.35 -12.84 -11.15
N TYR A 387 -18.75 -12.51 -12.37
CA TYR A 387 -18.25 -11.33 -13.08
C TYR A 387 -18.62 -10.04 -12.34
N SER A 388 -19.87 -9.93 -11.92
CA SER A 388 -20.39 -8.76 -11.20
C SER A 388 -19.69 -8.57 -9.86
N GLU A 389 -19.45 -9.66 -9.12
CA GLU A 389 -18.69 -9.64 -7.87
C GLU A 389 -17.27 -9.10 -8.08
N MET A 390 -16.56 -9.61 -9.08
CA MET A 390 -15.21 -9.12 -9.43
C MET A 390 -15.24 -7.63 -9.77
N MET A 391 -16.18 -7.20 -10.59
CA MET A 391 -16.31 -5.79 -10.97
C MET A 391 -16.56 -4.89 -9.76
N VAL A 392 -17.46 -5.29 -8.86
CA VAL A 392 -17.75 -4.54 -7.62
C VAL A 392 -16.53 -4.49 -6.70
N ILE A 393 -15.78 -5.59 -6.58
CA ILE A 393 -14.54 -5.62 -5.79
C ILE A 393 -13.45 -4.76 -6.42
N MET A 394 -13.32 -4.73 -7.75
CA MET A 394 -12.39 -3.84 -8.44
C MET A 394 -12.70 -2.37 -8.11
N VAL A 395 -13.98 -1.99 -8.05
CA VAL A 395 -14.38 -0.66 -7.58
C VAL A 395 -13.98 -0.43 -6.12
N ALA A 396 -14.20 -1.42 -5.24
CA ALA A 396 -13.78 -1.35 -3.84
C ALA A 396 -12.25 -1.16 -3.69
N MET A 397 -11.47 -1.84 -4.52
CA MET A 397 -10.01 -1.69 -4.59
C MET A 397 -9.62 -0.31 -5.09
N GLY A 398 -10.29 0.23 -6.11
CA GLY A 398 -10.09 1.60 -6.56
C GLY A 398 -10.27 2.62 -5.42
N ILE A 399 -11.33 2.48 -4.62
CA ILE A 399 -11.57 3.30 -3.42
C ILE A 399 -10.43 3.13 -2.41
N HIS A 400 -9.97 1.89 -2.19
CA HIS A 400 -8.84 1.60 -1.31
C HIS A 400 -7.55 2.31 -1.77
N LEU A 401 -7.26 2.32 -3.08
CA LEU A 401 -6.11 3.02 -3.65
C LEU A 401 -6.20 4.53 -3.47
N PHE A 402 -7.36 5.12 -3.77
CA PHE A 402 -7.57 6.56 -3.57
C PHE A 402 -7.37 6.94 -2.10
N ARG A 403 -7.85 6.11 -1.16
CA ARG A 403 -7.64 6.32 0.27
C ARG A 403 -6.17 6.25 0.66
N LEU A 404 -5.44 5.24 0.20
CA LEU A 404 -4.01 5.08 0.48
C LEU A 404 -3.19 6.25 -0.07
N ARG A 405 -3.46 6.69 -1.30
CA ARG A 405 -2.80 7.86 -1.90
C ARG A 405 -3.03 9.12 -1.07
N ARG A 406 -4.28 9.38 -0.66
CA ARG A 406 -4.62 10.55 0.16
C ARG A 406 -3.95 10.53 1.54
N LEU A 407 -3.84 9.35 2.18
CA LEU A 407 -3.12 9.21 3.45
C LEU A 407 -1.62 9.45 3.28
N LYS A 408 -1.02 8.94 2.20
CA LYS A 408 0.39 9.15 1.89
C LYS A 408 0.70 10.63 1.63
N GLU A 409 -0.12 11.32 0.84
CA GLU A 409 0.00 12.76 0.59
C GLU A 409 -0.11 13.57 1.89
N GLN A 410 -1.06 13.26 2.77
CA GLN A 410 -1.20 13.94 4.06
C GLN A 410 0.01 13.71 4.98
N ALA A 411 0.55 12.50 5.01
CA ALA A 411 1.75 12.19 5.79
C ALA A 411 2.98 12.94 5.24
N GLU A 412 3.12 13.01 3.92
CA GLU A 412 4.20 13.74 3.26
C GLU A 412 4.12 15.25 3.55
N LEU A 413 2.93 15.84 3.47
CA LEU A 413 2.71 17.25 3.81
C LEU A 413 3.07 17.55 5.28
N ARG A 414 2.67 16.68 6.22
CA ARG A 414 3.05 16.82 7.63
C ARG A 414 4.57 16.74 7.80
N TYR A 415 5.22 15.78 7.16
CA TYR A 415 6.67 15.62 7.22
C TYR A 415 7.39 16.86 6.67
N ARG A 416 6.96 17.39 5.51
CA ARG A 416 7.52 18.63 4.94
C ARG A 416 7.36 19.81 5.90
N SER A 417 6.17 19.99 6.49
CA SER A 417 5.94 21.09 7.44
C SER A 417 6.80 20.99 8.71
N GLN A 418 7.07 19.77 9.20
CA GLN A 418 7.97 19.55 10.34
C GLN A 418 9.42 19.86 9.97
N LEU A 419 9.85 19.46 8.77
CA LEU A 419 11.19 19.73 8.27
C LEU A 419 11.43 21.23 8.09
N GLU A 420 10.45 21.97 7.56
CA GLU A 420 10.54 23.44 7.41
C GLU A 420 10.64 24.14 8.77
N ARG A 421 9.86 23.73 9.77
CA ARG A 421 9.95 24.28 11.14
C ARG A 421 11.30 24.00 11.78
N ALA A 422 11.77 22.76 11.72
CA ALA A 422 13.08 22.38 12.24
C ALA A 422 14.21 23.16 11.56
N LYS A 423 14.09 23.39 10.23
CA LYS A 423 15.03 24.22 9.48
C LYS A 423 15.02 25.67 9.97
N GLN A 424 13.85 26.28 10.15
CA GLN A 424 13.73 27.66 10.65
C GLN A 424 14.28 27.81 12.08
N GLU A 425 13.96 26.88 12.99
CA GLU A 425 14.51 26.87 14.34
C GLU A 425 16.03 26.74 14.33
N LEU A 426 16.57 25.89 13.45
CA LEU A 426 18.02 25.74 13.28
C LEU A 426 18.65 27.01 12.73
N GLU A 427 18.04 27.66 11.73
CA GLU A 427 18.55 28.93 11.17
C GLU A 427 18.60 30.03 12.24
N ILE A 428 17.57 30.15 13.08
CA ILE A 428 17.54 31.08 14.21
C ILE A 428 18.65 30.75 15.21
N LEU A 429 18.73 29.49 15.65
CA LEU A 429 19.74 29.06 16.63
C LEU A 429 21.17 29.26 16.11
N VAL A 430 21.42 28.95 14.83
CA VAL A 430 22.71 29.19 14.19
C VAL A 430 23.02 30.67 14.18
N SER A 431 22.07 31.52 13.78
CA SER A 431 22.26 32.98 13.79
C SER A 431 22.58 33.52 15.20
N GLU A 432 21.84 33.07 16.22
CA GLU A 432 22.09 33.43 17.62
C GLU A 432 23.48 32.99 18.10
N ARG A 433 23.87 31.75 17.78
CA ARG A 433 25.20 31.21 18.14
C ARG A 433 26.32 31.93 17.43
N THR A 434 26.16 32.24 16.15
CA THR A 434 27.14 33.02 15.38
C THR A 434 27.29 34.41 15.96
N HIS A 435 26.19 35.08 16.33
CA HIS A 435 26.24 36.40 16.94
C HIS A 435 26.92 36.37 18.32
N ALA A 436 26.53 35.44 19.20
CA ALA A 436 27.15 35.28 20.51
C ALA A 436 28.64 34.97 20.42
N LEU A 437 29.05 34.15 19.45
CA LEU A 437 30.45 33.83 19.21
C LEU A 437 31.25 35.07 18.77
N GLU A 438 30.69 35.90 17.89
CA GLU A 438 31.37 37.13 17.45
C GLU A 438 31.54 38.14 18.59
N VAL A 439 30.53 38.30 19.45
CA VAL A 439 30.61 39.15 20.65
C VAL A 439 31.68 38.63 21.61
N ALA A 440 31.65 37.32 21.94
CA ALA A 440 32.64 36.72 22.84
C ALA A 440 34.06 36.82 22.28
N LYS A 441 34.23 36.65 20.96
CA LYS A 441 35.51 36.84 20.28
C LYS A 441 36.01 38.28 20.41
N SER A 442 35.16 39.27 20.15
CA SER A 442 35.52 40.69 20.28
C SER A 442 35.92 41.05 21.71
N GLU A 443 35.21 40.55 22.72
CA GLU A 443 35.52 40.78 24.12
C GLU A 443 36.84 40.13 24.55
N ALA A 444 37.06 38.87 24.14
CA ALA A 444 38.32 38.17 24.38
C ALA A 444 39.51 38.89 23.71
N GLU A 445 39.34 39.43 22.49
CA GLU A 445 40.36 40.23 21.83
C GLU A 445 40.66 41.53 22.58
N ARG A 446 39.64 42.18 23.16
CA ARG A 446 39.82 43.40 23.96
C ARG A 446 40.57 43.12 25.28
N GLU A 447 40.17 42.08 26.01
CA GLU A 447 40.84 41.65 27.24
C GLU A 447 42.29 41.22 27.00
N ALA A 448 42.56 40.53 25.88
CA ALA A 448 43.91 40.12 25.52
C ALA A 448 44.84 41.29 25.16
N ARG A 449 44.30 42.44 24.71
CA ARG A 449 45.09 43.58 24.21
C ARG A 449 45.21 44.75 25.18
N THR A 450 44.30 44.89 26.14
CA THR A 450 44.26 46.05 27.05
C THR A 450 44.74 45.70 28.46
N ASP A 451 45.29 46.69 29.18
CA ASP A 451 45.57 46.56 30.61
C ASP A 451 44.26 46.69 31.40
N PRO A 452 43.93 45.72 32.28
CA PRO A 452 42.63 45.69 32.95
C PRO A 452 42.41 46.84 33.94
N LEU A 453 43.48 47.50 34.40
CA LEU A 453 43.36 48.64 35.31
C LEU A 453 43.23 49.95 34.55
N THR A 454 44.08 50.19 33.55
CA THR A 454 44.22 51.50 32.91
C THR A 454 43.50 51.64 31.57
N GLY A 455 43.10 50.55 30.93
CA GLY A 455 42.35 50.55 29.66
C GLY A 455 43.20 50.77 28.39
N ILE A 456 44.44 51.24 28.54
CA ILE A 456 45.42 51.37 27.44
C ILE A 456 46.01 50.01 27.04
N ASN A 457 46.91 49.97 26.05
CA ASN A 457 47.54 48.70 25.65
C ASN A 457 48.28 48.04 26.83
N ASN A 458 48.10 46.73 27.02
CA ASN A 458 48.95 45.98 27.94
C ASN A 458 50.35 45.79 27.35
N ARG A 459 51.30 45.30 28.15
CA ARG A 459 52.69 45.04 27.73
C ARG A 459 52.77 44.30 26.40
N ARG A 460 52.00 43.21 26.21
CA ARG A 460 52.03 42.41 24.98
C ARG A 460 51.57 43.22 23.77
N SER A 461 50.44 43.93 23.88
CA SER A 461 49.92 44.74 22.78
C SER A 461 50.75 45.98 22.51
N PHE A 462 51.38 46.57 23.53
CA PHE A 462 52.33 47.67 23.36
C PHE A 462 53.54 47.22 22.56
N MET A 463 54.19 46.12 22.96
CA MET A 463 55.37 45.59 22.27
C MET A 463 55.07 45.33 20.79
N ALA A 464 53.99 44.61 20.49
CA ALA A 464 53.65 44.29 19.10
C ALA A 464 53.38 45.54 18.24
N LYS A 465 52.71 46.56 18.80
CA LYS A 465 52.43 47.82 18.08
C LYS A 465 53.69 48.69 17.94
N ALA A 466 54.51 48.76 18.98
CA ALA A 466 55.76 49.50 18.98
C ALA A 466 56.79 48.87 18.03
N GLU A 467 56.86 47.54 17.95
CA GLU A 467 57.70 46.80 17.00
C GLU A 467 57.25 47.03 15.55
N ALA A 468 55.94 46.97 15.29
CA ALA A 468 55.42 47.31 13.96
C ALA A 468 55.70 48.77 13.56
N MET A 469 55.61 49.72 14.51
CA MET A 469 56.00 51.11 14.31
C MET A 469 57.50 51.22 14.01
N PHE A 470 58.34 50.52 14.78
CA PHE A 470 59.78 50.46 14.62
C PHE A 470 60.18 49.98 13.23
N ASP A 471 59.64 48.84 12.79
CA ASP A 471 59.92 48.30 11.45
C ASP A 471 59.46 49.26 10.35
N SER A 472 58.29 49.89 10.49
CA SER A 472 57.80 50.87 9.53
C SER A 472 58.71 52.11 9.47
N CYS A 473 59.17 52.62 10.61
CA CYS A 473 60.05 53.77 10.69
C CYS A 473 61.43 53.47 10.11
N ARG A 474 62.02 52.32 10.46
CA ARG A 474 63.30 51.84 9.95
C ARG A 474 63.28 51.70 8.43
N ASN A 475 62.26 51.04 7.88
CA ASN A 475 62.14 50.82 6.44
C ASN A 475 61.93 52.10 5.65
N ARG A 476 61.30 53.12 6.24
CA ARG A 476 61.03 54.41 5.59
C ARG A 476 62.04 55.50 5.96
N SER A 477 63.06 55.18 6.75
CA SER A 477 64.01 56.14 7.33
C SER A 477 63.32 57.33 8.02
N HIS A 478 62.21 57.07 8.72
CA HIS A 478 61.52 58.08 9.54
C HIS A 478 61.97 57.96 11.00
N PRO A 479 62.07 59.07 11.75
CA PRO A 479 62.45 59.02 13.16
C PRO A 479 61.34 58.39 14.01
N MET A 480 61.73 57.49 14.92
CA MET A 480 60.90 56.97 15.99
C MET A 480 61.58 57.27 17.31
N THR A 481 60.83 57.70 18.31
CA THR A 481 61.36 57.86 19.68
C THR A 481 60.54 57.01 20.66
N MET A 482 61.24 56.34 21.56
CA MET A 482 60.68 55.64 22.71
C MET A 482 60.77 56.49 23.96
N LEU A 483 59.64 56.64 24.66
CA LEU A 483 59.57 57.25 25.98
C LEU A 483 59.16 56.19 27.00
N MET A 484 59.91 56.09 28.09
CA MET A 484 59.56 55.25 29.24
C MET A 484 59.25 56.14 30.45
N PHE A 485 58.18 55.82 31.16
CA PHE A 485 57.67 56.59 32.28
C PHE A 485 57.62 55.73 33.53
N ASP A 486 57.88 56.37 34.67
CA ASP A 486 57.61 55.83 35.99
C ASP A 486 56.99 56.93 36.87
N ILE A 487 56.01 56.54 37.68
CA ILE A 487 55.39 57.47 38.64
C ILE A 487 56.30 57.60 39.85
N ASP A 488 56.78 58.82 40.08
CA ASP A 488 57.73 59.09 41.16
C ASP A 488 57.11 58.78 42.53
N HIS A 489 57.85 58.01 43.33
CA HIS A 489 57.42 57.62 44.68
C HIS A 489 56.07 56.88 44.73
N PHE A 490 55.68 56.15 43.67
CA PHE A 490 54.42 55.43 43.63
C PHE A 490 54.20 54.48 44.82
N LYS A 491 55.25 53.79 45.28
CA LYS A 491 55.21 52.98 46.50
C LYS A 491 54.76 53.77 47.73
N LYS A 492 55.20 55.02 47.91
CA LYS A 492 54.74 55.89 49.03
C LYS A 492 53.26 56.26 48.90
N ILE A 493 52.74 56.39 47.67
CA ILE A 493 51.31 56.62 47.44
C ILE A 493 50.52 55.40 47.93
N ASN A 494 50.96 54.19 47.58
CA ASN A 494 50.34 52.95 48.06
C ASN A 494 50.46 52.80 49.57
N ASP A 495 51.64 53.04 50.15
CA ASP A 495 51.90 52.86 51.58
C ASP A 495 51.09 53.85 52.44
N ASN A 496 50.91 55.10 51.99
CA ASN A 496 50.22 56.14 52.75
C ASN A 496 48.70 56.18 52.52
N HIS A 497 48.22 55.75 51.35
CA HIS A 497 46.82 55.92 50.94
C HIS A 497 46.13 54.62 50.51
N GLY A 498 46.84 53.50 50.58
CA GLY A 498 46.35 52.18 50.20
C GLY A 498 46.36 51.94 48.68
N HIS A 499 46.39 50.65 48.30
CA HIS A 499 46.44 50.23 46.90
C HIS A 499 45.29 50.80 46.05
N ALA A 500 44.08 50.96 46.59
CA ALA A 500 42.95 51.54 45.87
C ALA A 500 43.19 53.00 45.46
N ALA A 501 43.98 53.76 46.22
CA ALA A 501 44.37 55.12 45.86
C ALA A 501 45.47 55.11 44.79
N GLY A 502 46.43 54.18 44.86
CA GLY A 502 47.42 53.96 43.81
C GLY A 502 46.79 53.56 42.48
N ASP A 503 45.77 52.71 42.50
CA ASP A 503 45.00 52.32 41.32
C ASP A 503 44.31 53.52 40.65
N LYS A 504 43.72 54.42 41.45
CA LYS A 504 43.17 55.68 40.95
C LYS A 504 44.25 56.58 40.35
N ALA A 505 45.45 56.60 40.94
CA ALA A 505 46.59 57.34 40.40
C ALA A 505 47.06 56.78 39.05
N LEU A 506 47.17 55.45 38.92
CA LEU A 506 47.53 54.78 37.67
C LEU A 506 46.50 55.02 36.57
N LYS A 507 45.20 54.91 36.87
CA LYS A 507 44.12 55.24 35.92
C LYS A 507 44.19 56.68 35.46
N LYS A 508 44.37 57.61 36.40
CA LYS A 508 44.41 59.03 36.07
C LYS A 508 45.65 59.38 35.27
N PHE A 509 46.80 58.80 35.61
CA PHE A 509 48.04 58.92 34.86
C PHE A 509 47.87 58.45 33.41
N ALA A 510 47.39 57.21 33.21
CA ALA A 510 47.16 56.65 31.89
C ALA A 510 46.20 57.49 31.05
N SER A 511 45.04 57.88 31.60
CA SER A 511 44.07 58.73 30.89
C SER A 511 44.63 60.12 30.54
N THR A 512 45.54 60.66 31.37
CA THR A 512 46.17 61.96 31.11
C THR A 512 47.18 61.84 29.97
N LEU A 513 48.00 60.78 29.97
CA LEU A 513 48.90 60.51 28.85
C LEU A 513 48.12 60.28 27.55
N GLU A 514 47.07 59.46 27.59
CA GLU A 514 46.24 59.14 26.42
C GLU A 514 45.55 60.39 25.83
N SER A 515 45.07 61.32 26.68
CA SER A 515 44.45 62.57 26.22
C SER A 515 45.43 63.59 25.63
N GLU A 516 46.73 63.42 25.89
CA GLU A 516 47.78 64.36 25.50
C GLU A 516 48.59 63.85 24.30
N ILE A 517 48.44 62.60 23.87
CA ILE A 517 49.14 62.05 22.70
C ILE A 517 48.27 62.11 21.43
N ARG A 518 48.87 61.94 20.26
CA ARG A 518 48.18 62.02 18.96
C ARG A 518 47.64 60.65 18.55
N ASP A 519 46.64 60.67 17.66
CA ASP A 519 46.24 59.46 16.95
C ASP A 519 47.43 58.90 16.15
N GLY A 520 47.78 57.64 16.44
CA GLY A 520 48.94 56.95 15.85
C GLY A 520 50.10 56.72 16.83
N ASP A 521 50.14 57.45 17.95
CA ASP A 521 51.06 57.20 19.05
C ASP A 521 50.67 55.91 19.79
N VAL A 522 51.65 55.10 20.21
CA VAL A 522 51.40 53.81 20.87
C VAL A 522 51.74 53.93 22.34
N LEU A 523 50.72 54.06 23.18
CA LEU A 523 50.83 54.09 24.64
C LEU A 523 50.51 52.72 25.24
N GLY A 524 51.27 52.27 26.23
CA GLY A 524 50.96 51.04 26.96
C GLY A 524 51.55 50.98 28.36
N ARG A 525 50.99 50.09 29.18
CA ARG A 525 51.48 49.81 30.54
C ARG A 525 52.35 48.55 30.53
N LEU A 526 53.60 48.68 30.96
CA LEU A 526 54.60 47.61 30.91
C LEU A 526 54.56 46.72 32.16
N GLY A 527 54.13 47.28 33.30
CA GLY A 527 53.93 46.58 34.58
C GLY A 527 54.01 47.56 35.74
N GLY A 528 53.30 47.31 36.85
CA GLY A 528 53.36 48.18 38.03
C GLY A 528 53.03 49.65 37.70
N GLU A 529 53.95 50.56 38.02
CA GLU A 529 53.90 51.99 37.69
C GLU A 529 54.61 52.39 36.38
N GLU A 530 55.05 51.42 35.58
CA GLU A 530 55.84 51.66 34.36
C GLU A 530 54.96 51.74 33.10
N PHE A 531 55.18 52.78 32.29
CA PHE A 531 54.47 52.99 31.03
C PHE A 531 55.47 53.23 29.90
N GLY A 532 55.10 52.80 28.69
CA GLY A 532 55.87 53.03 27.47
C GLY A 532 55.04 53.82 26.46
N LEU A 533 55.70 54.69 25.70
CA LEU A 533 55.10 55.46 24.62
C LEU A 533 56.04 55.46 23.41
N ALA A 534 55.59 54.92 22.29
CA ALA A 534 56.30 54.97 21.02
C ALA A 534 55.65 56.03 20.11
N LEU A 535 56.48 56.92 19.55
CA LEU A 535 56.05 58.10 18.80
C LEU A 535 56.79 58.20 17.46
N TYR A 536 56.10 58.66 16.41
CA TYR A 536 56.72 59.13 15.17
C TYR A 536 57.31 60.54 15.38
N ALA A 537 58.45 60.63 16.05
CA ALA A 537 59.06 61.91 16.43
C ALA A 537 60.59 61.83 16.36
N ASP A 538 61.21 62.93 15.94
CA ASP A 538 62.63 63.18 16.17
C ASP A 538 62.87 63.54 17.65
N LEU A 539 64.16 63.65 18.00
CA LEU A 539 64.54 63.83 19.39
C LEU A 539 64.03 65.16 19.97
N ASP A 540 64.03 66.26 19.21
CA ASP A 540 63.58 67.56 19.70
C ASP A 540 62.06 67.57 19.93
N THR A 541 61.29 67.02 18.99
CA THR A 541 59.84 66.85 19.13
C THR A 541 59.49 65.95 20.31
N ALA A 542 60.26 64.86 20.51
CA ALA A 542 60.07 63.96 21.63
C ALA A 542 60.38 64.61 22.97
N LYS A 543 61.43 65.44 23.08
CA LYS A 543 61.71 66.22 24.30
C LYS A 543 60.57 67.17 24.65
N HIS A 544 60.07 67.90 23.65
CA HIS A 544 58.91 68.78 23.85
C HIS A 544 57.67 67.99 24.29
N THR A 545 57.44 66.82 23.71
CA THR A 545 56.34 65.93 24.08
C THR A 545 56.51 65.39 25.49
N ALA A 546 57.70 64.91 25.86
CA ALA A 546 58.02 64.42 27.20
C ALA A 546 57.81 65.51 28.26
N GLU A 547 58.30 66.72 28.04
CA GLU A 547 58.14 67.82 29.00
C GLU A 547 56.68 68.27 29.14
N ARG A 548 55.92 68.27 28.04
CA ARG A 548 54.48 68.52 28.06
C ARG A 548 53.75 67.45 28.87
N LEU A 549 54.05 66.17 28.65
CA LEU A 549 53.45 65.05 29.38
C LEU A 549 53.82 65.09 30.87
N ARG A 550 55.10 65.34 31.20
CA ARG A 550 55.57 65.53 32.58
C ARG A 550 54.81 66.66 33.28
N SER A 551 54.69 67.82 32.62
CA SER A 551 53.95 68.99 33.12
C SER A 551 52.45 68.73 33.24
N ALA A 552 51.85 67.91 32.37
CA ALA A 552 50.47 67.48 32.48
C ALA A 552 50.28 66.58 33.71
N VAL A 553 51.20 65.65 33.94
CA VAL A 553 51.19 64.74 35.09
C VAL A 553 51.36 65.48 36.41
N GLU A 554 52.28 66.44 36.49
CA GLU A 554 52.51 67.25 37.71
C GLU A 554 51.28 68.08 38.14
N ARG A 555 50.38 68.35 37.19
CA ARG A 555 49.09 69.03 37.39
C ARG A 555 47.94 68.07 37.72
N ILE A 556 48.18 66.76 37.76
CA ILE A 556 47.16 65.78 38.16
C ILE A 556 46.84 65.97 39.64
N TYR A 557 45.54 66.03 39.93
CA TYR A 557 44.98 65.89 41.26
C TYR A 557 44.11 64.64 41.30
N VAL A 558 44.50 63.66 42.13
CA VAL A 558 43.67 62.48 42.37
C VAL A 558 42.90 62.69 43.65
N ASN A 559 41.59 62.89 43.53
CA ASN A 559 40.70 62.99 44.68
C ASN A 559 40.32 61.59 45.16
N THR A 560 40.78 61.21 46.35
CA THR A 560 40.41 59.93 46.99
C THR A 560 39.19 60.05 47.91
N GLY A 561 38.58 61.23 48.00
CA GLY A 561 37.43 61.55 48.87
C GLY A 561 37.83 62.13 50.22
N VAL A 562 39.05 61.85 50.69
CA VAL A 562 39.56 62.29 52.00
C VAL A 562 40.88 63.06 51.88
N VAL A 563 41.69 62.81 50.83
CA VAL A 563 42.98 63.47 50.58
C VAL A 563 43.16 63.74 49.08
N GLN A 564 43.84 64.84 48.73
CA GLN A 564 44.30 65.10 47.37
C GLN A 564 45.73 64.57 47.20
N ILE A 565 45.90 63.61 46.29
CA ILE A 565 47.22 63.05 45.96
C ILE A 565 47.78 63.80 44.75
N ARG A 566 49.01 64.28 44.89
CA ARG A 566 49.82 64.84 43.81
C ARG A 566 51.06 63.96 43.63
N PHE A 567 51.46 63.76 42.39
CA PHE A 567 52.64 62.99 42.05
C PHE A 567 53.27 63.55 40.77
N THR A 568 54.52 63.19 40.55
CA THR A 568 55.29 63.56 39.37
C THR A 568 55.68 62.29 38.62
N THR A 569 56.29 62.43 37.45
CA THR A 569 56.83 61.30 36.69
C THR A 569 58.23 61.61 36.23
N SER A 570 59.07 60.58 36.25
CA SER A 570 60.35 60.58 35.57
C SER A 570 60.16 59.95 34.19
N ILE A 571 60.86 60.49 33.19
CA ILE A 571 60.74 60.05 31.78
C ILE A 571 62.14 59.80 31.22
N GLY A 572 62.35 58.63 30.63
CA GLY A 572 63.52 58.35 29.80
C GLY A 572 63.17 58.41 28.32
N ILE A 573 64.02 59.02 27.50
CA ILE A 573 63.81 59.25 26.07
C ILE A 573 64.95 58.59 25.29
N ALA A 574 64.63 57.75 24.30
CA ALA A 574 65.62 57.21 23.37
C ALA A 574 65.13 57.32 21.92
N LEU A 575 65.99 57.87 21.04
CA LEU A 575 65.73 57.98 19.61
C LEU A 575 66.23 56.71 18.91
N MET A 576 65.39 56.13 18.04
CA MET A 576 65.72 54.96 17.23
C MET A 576 66.97 55.20 16.37
N GLN A 577 67.90 54.25 16.41
CA GLN A 577 69.06 54.20 15.53
C GLN A 577 68.98 53.03 14.53
N SER A 578 69.73 53.13 13.45
CA SER A 578 69.65 52.19 12.32
C SER A 578 70.04 50.74 12.67
N GLU A 579 70.90 50.52 13.67
CA GLU A 579 71.39 49.19 14.06
C GLU A 579 70.64 48.54 15.23
N GLU A 580 69.64 49.24 15.78
CA GLU A 580 68.91 48.78 16.96
C GLU A 580 67.75 47.84 16.60
N ASN A 581 67.22 47.16 17.61
CA ASN A 581 65.88 46.57 17.62
C ASN A 581 65.01 47.24 18.70
N ILE A 582 63.71 46.94 18.72
CA ILE A 582 62.77 47.57 19.66
C ILE A 582 63.14 47.33 21.13
N GLU A 583 63.68 46.17 21.48
CA GLU A 583 64.10 45.85 22.85
C GLU A 583 65.31 46.67 23.29
N GLN A 584 66.28 46.87 22.39
CA GLN A 584 67.44 47.72 22.63
C GLN A 584 67.04 49.19 22.80
N LEU A 585 66.15 49.69 21.94
CA LEU A 585 65.61 51.06 22.04
C LEU A 585 64.86 51.29 23.36
N MET A 586 64.07 50.31 23.80
CA MET A 586 63.43 50.36 25.11
C MET A 586 64.43 50.31 26.26
N SER A 587 65.45 49.46 26.19
CA SER A 587 66.50 49.37 27.20
C SER A 587 67.23 50.72 27.36
N LEU A 588 67.51 51.43 26.26
CA LEU A 588 68.08 52.77 26.29
C LEU A 588 67.15 53.79 26.97
N ALA A 589 65.85 53.74 26.65
CA ALA A 589 64.87 54.60 27.30
C ALA A 589 64.73 54.28 28.80
N ASP A 590 64.81 53.01 29.20
CA ASP A 590 64.78 52.60 30.60
C ASP A 590 66.02 53.08 31.38
N HIS A 591 67.20 53.00 30.76
CA HIS A 591 68.43 53.50 31.35
C HIS A 591 68.37 55.03 31.55
N ALA A 592 67.84 55.76 30.58
CA ALA A 592 67.60 57.19 30.71
C ALA A 592 66.54 57.51 31.78
N LEU A 593 65.52 56.66 31.93
CA LEU A 593 64.51 56.79 32.98
C LEU A 593 65.13 56.57 34.37
N TYR A 594 66.04 55.61 34.50
CA TYR A 594 66.82 55.39 35.72
C TYR A 594 67.67 56.62 36.06
N GLU A 595 68.35 57.21 35.07
CA GLU A 595 69.10 58.47 35.25
C GLU A 595 68.20 59.64 35.66
N ALA A 596 66.98 59.74 35.11
CA ALA A 596 66.00 60.73 35.53
C ALA A 596 65.61 60.55 37.02
N LYS A 597 65.46 59.31 37.48
CA LYS A 597 65.15 58.98 38.88
C LYS A 597 66.30 59.33 39.84
N ASP A 598 67.55 59.03 39.47
CA ASP A 598 68.73 59.27 40.32
C ASP A 598 69.15 60.74 40.34
N SER A 599 68.93 61.47 39.24
CA SER A 599 69.27 62.90 39.15
C SER A 599 68.23 63.84 39.76
N GLY A 600 67.26 63.33 40.53
CA GLY A 600 66.32 64.14 41.32
C GLY A 600 64.84 64.04 40.93
N ARG A 601 64.47 63.12 40.01
CA ARG A 601 63.09 62.85 39.58
C ARG A 601 62.39 64.05 38.91
N ASN A 602 61.12 63.89 38.55
CA ASN A 602 60.27 64.91 37.92
C ASN A 602 60.95 65.61 36.73
N LYS A 603 61.48 64.82 35.80
CA LYS A 603 62.19 65.32 34.62
C LYS A 603 62.23 64.30 33.51
N ALA A 604 62.54 64.77 32.32
CA ALA A 604 62.88 63.92 31.19
C ALA A 604 64.40 63.89 30.96
N VAL A 605 64.97 62.71 30.77
CA VAL A 605 66.38 62.51 30.43
C VAL A 605 66.47 61.77 29.11
N VAL A 606 67.44 62.15 28.29
CA VAL A 606 67.71 61.53 26.99
C VAL A 606 68.83 60.52 27.16
N ALA A 607 68.67 59.32 26.60
CA ALA A 607 69.72 58.30 26.59
C ALA A 607 70.98 58.85 25.92
N ASN A 608 72.12 58.72 26.61
CA ASN A 608 73.41 59.06 26.03
C ASN A 608 73.75 57.98 24.98
N VAL A 609 73.82 58.40 23.72
CA VAL A 609 74.33 57.56 22.64
C VAL A 609 75.85 57.48 22.81
N ALA A 610 76.38 56.29 23.04
CA ALA A 610 77.81 56.04 23.02
C ALA A 610 78.34 55.95 21.58
#